data_AF-A0AAV5TBS9-F1
#
_entry.id   AF-A0AAV5TBS9-F1
#
_cell.length_a   1.000
_cell.length_b   1.000
_cell.length_c   1.000
_cell.angle_alpha   90.00
_cell.angle_beta   90.00
_cell.angle_gamma   90.00
#
_symmetry.space_group_name_H-M   'P 1'
#
loop_
_entity.id
_entity.type
_entity.pdbx_description
1 polymer ?
#
loop_
_entity_poly.entity_id
_entity_poly.type
_entity_poly.pdbx_seq_one_letter_code
_entity_poly.pdbx_strand_id
1 'polypeptide(L)'
;LLVLSCVLTYVFLYYQNVRRYPKGPLPLPLIGNLYHMNAETLHEDLHLMGKKYGHCFTVFMPRPIVIFTDYSTVKEALITQGEHYGGRSHLVPDTLLQKFVQTGILISDGEVWREQRRVSLRIFRELGMGKNIMEAQVNRSIDELLVQLKATNDGVSAYDINFPLQLCVGNVINETLFGYHFKYSDSATFRFFVDITVKHLRMIKDNLSVMIIQAWPWAKHLPIIGTIGYKEPKANIGKYQAFIEEEVNKAAKSYDRNH
;
A
#
# COMPACT_ATOMS: atom_id res chain seq x y z
N LEU A 1 30.68 -26.21 24.48
CA LEU A 1 31.00 -24.95 25.21
C LEU A 1 30.98 -23.72 24.30
N LEU A 2 31.67 -23.72 23.15
CA LEU A 2 31.69 -22.57 22.21
C LEU A 2 30.30 -22.18 21.69
N VAL A 3 29.51 -23.13 21.17
CA VAL A 3 28.15 -22.85 20.67
C VAL A 3 27.26 -22.25 21.75
N LEU A 4 27.30 -22.81 22.96
CA LEU A 4 26.54 -22.31 24.10
C LEU A 4 26.96 -20.88 24.47
N SER A 5 28.27 -20.61 24.48
CA SER A 5 28.80 -19.28 24.71
C SER A 5 28.36 -18.29 23.63
N CYS A 6 28.44 -18.65 22.35
CA CYS A 6 27.96 -17.81 21.25
C CYS A 6 26.46 -17.50 21.36
N VAL A 7 25.64 -18.50 21.70
CA VAL A 7 24.20 -18.32 21.91
C VAL A 7 23.92 -17.37 23.07
N LEU A 8 24.60 -17.55 24.21
CA LEU A 8 24.44 -16.67 25.36
C LEU A 8 24.87 -15.23 25.05
N THR A 9 26.01 -15.05 24.37
CA THR A 9 26.48 -13.74 23.91
C THR A 9 25.47 -13.10 22.96
N TYR A 10 24.94 -13.85 21.99
CA TYR A 10 23.90 -13.36 21.07
C TYR A 10 22.65 -12.91 21.82
N VAL A 11 22.13 -13.73 22.73
CA VAL A 11 20.94 -13.40 23.53
C VAL A 11 21.18 -12.17 24.40
N PHE A 12 22.35 -12.05 25.02
CA PHE A 12 22.73 -10.88 25.81
C PHE A 12 22.77 -9.60 24.96
N LEU A 13 23.43 -9.64 23.80
CA LEU A 13 23.51 -8.51 22.87
C LEU A 13 22.12 -8.14 22.31
N TYR A 14 21.29 -9.14 22.02
CA TYR A 14 19.92 -8.94 21.56
C TYR A 14 19.11 -8.14 22.58
N TYR A 15 19.08 -8.58 23.84
CA TYR A 15 18.31 -7.87 24.89
C TYR A 15 18.95 -6.54 25.29
N GLN A 16 20.27 -6.35 25.14
CA GLN A 16 20.89 -5.03 25.25
C GLN A 16 20.36 -4.07 24.16
N ASN A 17 20.18 -4.54 22.92
CA ASN A 17 19.61 -3.74 21.85
C ASN A 17 18.13 -3.43 22.09
N VAL A 18 17.34 -4.42 22.55
CA VAL A 18 15.91 -4.23 22.88
C VAL A 18 15.70 -3.13 23.92
N ARG A 19 16.58 -3.04 24.92
CA ARG A 19 16.50 -2.02 25.99
C ARG A 19 16.66 -0.57 25.52
N ARG A 20 17.13 -0.34 24.30
CA ARG A 20 17.29 1.02 23.74
C ARG A 20 15.98 1.62 23.25
N TYR A 21 14.94 0.80 23.05
CA TYR A 21 13.67 1.21 22.49
C TYR A 21 12.61 1.45 23.59
N PRO A 22 11.53 2.20 23.30
CA PRO A 22 10.37 2.31 24.19
C PRO A 22 9.87 0.95 24.68
N LYS A 23 9.44 0.89 25.94
CA LYS A 23 8.98 -0.36 26.58
C LYS A 23 7.81 -0.96 25.79
N GLY A 24 7.79 -2.28 25.67
CA GLY A 24 6.77 -3.03 24.94
C GLY A 24 6.74 -4.51 25.36
N PRO A 25 5.98 -5.36 24.66
CA PRO A 25 5.97 -6.80 24.92
C PRO A 25 7.37 -7.41 24.76
N LEU A 26 7.75 -8.33 25.65
CA LEU A 26 9.06 -8.97 25.61
C LEU A 26 9.22 -9.77 24.31
N PRO A 27 10.21 -9.44 23.46
CA PRO A 27 10.35 -10.11 22.17
C PRO A 27 11.25 -11.36 22.30
N LEU A 28 10.92 -12.44 21.59
CA LEU A 28 11.80 -13.60 21.48
C LEU A 28 12.94 -13.31 20.50
N PRO A 29 14.16 -13.84 20.72
CA PRO A 29 15.24 -13.73 19.74
C PRO A 29 14.82 -14.29 18.37
N LEU A 30 15.32 -13.67 17.29
CA LEU A 30 15.05 -14.00 15.87
C LEU A 30 13.64 -13.73 15.36
N ILE A 31 12.60 -14.08 16.13
CA ILE A 31 11.18 -14.01 15.71
C ILE A 31 10.50 -12.73 16.22
N GLY A 32 10.97 -12.17 17.33
CA GLY A 32 10.34 -11.02 17.98
C GLY A 32 9.02 -11.40 18.64
N ASN A 33 7.99 -10.63 18.36
CA ASN A 33 6.63 -10.77 18.85
C ASN A 33 5.70 -11.49 17.86
N LEU A 34 6.18 -12.02 16.73
CA LEU A 34 5.28 -12.66 15.75
C LEU A 34 4.49 -13.87 16.29
N TYR A 35 4.97 -14.51 17.37
CA TYR A 35 4.37 -15.74 17.92
C TYR A 35 2.99 -15.54 18.57
N HIS A 36 2.61 -14.31 18.93
CA HIS A 36 1.32 -13.99 19.57
C HIS A 36 0.55 -12.90 18.83
N MET A 37 0.95 -12.56 17.60
CA MET A 37 0.30 -11.56 16.77
C MET A 37 -0.56 -12.27 15.71
N ASN A 38 -1.81 -11.85 15.58
CA ASN A 38 -2.66 -12.29 14.48
C ASN A 38 -2.65 -11.23 13.38
N ALA A 39 -2.37 -11.64 12.14
CA ALA A 39 -2.33 -10.74 11.00
C ALA A 39 -3.70 -10.08 10.71
N GLU A 40 -4.81 -10.76 10.99
CA GLU A 40 -6.16 -10.27 10.73
C GLU A 40 -6.62 -9.22 11.75
N THR A 41 -6.24 -9.40 13.02
CA THR A 41 -6.64 -8.54 14.15
C THR A 41 -5.49 -7.69 14.68
N LEU A 42 -4.43 -7.52 13.89
CA LEU A 42 -3.20 -6.84 14.30
C LEU A 42 -3.46 -5.44 14.89
N HIS A 43 -4.35 -4.67 14.26
CA HIS A 43 -4.70 -3.33 14.71
C HIS A 43 -5.39 -3.33 16.09
N GLU A 44 -6.19 -4.35 16.41
CA GLU A 44 -6.83 -4.54 17.71
C GLU A 44 -5.80 -4.94 18.76
N ASP A 45 -4.92 -5.90 18.44
CA ASP A 45 -3.83 -6.34 19.32
C ASP A 45 -2.92 -5.17 19.69
N LEU A 46 -2.54 -4.34 18.71
CA LEU A 46 -1.74 -3.13 18.93
C LEU A 46 -2.48 -2.10 19.79
N HIS A 47 -3.79 -1.95 19.62
CA HIS A 47 -4.59 -1.06 20.47
C HIS A 47 -4.60 -1.52 21.94
N LEU A 48 -4.79 -2.82 22.18
CA LEU A 48 -4.74 -3.41 23.53
C LEU A 48 -3.34 -3.30 24.14
N MET A 49 -2.29 -3.50 23.34
CA MET A 49 -0.90 -3.28 23.78
C MET A 49 -0.66 -1.81 24.16
N GLY A 50 -1.20 -0.85 23.40
CA GLY A 50 -1.13 0.58 23.73
C GLY A 50 -1.75 0.92 25.08
N LYS A 51 -2.88 0.29 25.43
CA LYS A 51 -3.49 0.42 26.77
C LYS A 51 -2.61 -0.12 27.89
N LYS A 52 -1.79 -1.14 27.60
CA LYS A 52 -0.94 -1.81 28.61
C LYS A 52 0.44 -1.19 28.76
N TYR A 53 1.08 -0.80 27.66
CA TYR A 53 2.47 -0.33 27.62
C TYR A 53 2.57 1.21 27.50
N GLY A 54 1.44 1.90 27.37
CA GLY A 54 1.38 3.32 27.10
C GLY A 54 1.31 3.60 25.59
N HIS A 55 1.05 4.85 25.24
CA HIS A 55 0.71 5.19 23.86
C HIS A 55 1.88 5.25 22.88
N CYS A 56 3.11 5.04 23.36
CA CYS A 56 4.34 4.89 22.59
C CYS A 56 5.08 3.63 23.10
N PHE A 57 5.13 2.59 22.27
CA PHE A 57 5.73 1.30 22.64
C PHE A 57 6.38 0.64 21.42
N THR A 58 7.21 -0.38 21.66
CA THR A 58 7.92 -1.09 20.58
C THR A 58 7.43 -2.52 20.46
N VAL A 59 7.12 -2.94 19.23
CA VAL A 59 6.86 -4.33 18.86
C VAL A 59 7.97 -4.81 17.93
N PHE A 60 8.49 -6.01 18.14
CA PHE A 60 9.54 -6.57 17.31
C PHE A 60 8.92 -7.50 16.26
N MET A 61 8.97 -7.14 14.98
CA MET A 61 8.64 -8.04 13.87
C MET A 61 9.90 -8.30 13.04
N PRO A 62 10.65 -9.34 13.42
CA PRO A 62 12.13 -9.41 13.58
C PRO A 62 12.99 -8.12 13.71
N ARG A 63 12.43 -6.95 13.41
CA ARG A 63 12.99 -5.61 13.56
C ARG A 63 12.13 -4.82 14.53
N PRO A 64 12.70 -3.83 15.24
CA PRO A 64 11.95 -2.95 16.13
C PRO A 64 11.01 -2.05 15.31
N ILE A 65 9.74 -2.02 15.71
CA ILE A 65 8.72 -1.14 15.14
C ILE A 65 8.10 -0.37 16.31
N VAL A 66 8.29 0.95 16.29
CA VAL A 66 7.70 1.85 17.28
C VAL A 66 6.27 2.18 16.86
N ILE A 67 5.33 1.98 17.77
CA ILE A 67 3.90 2.14 17.55
C ILE A 67 3.41 3.32 18.37
N PHE A 68 2.66 4.20 17.71
CA PHE A 68 1.94 5.30 18.34
C PHE A 68 0.44 5.02 18.28
N THR A 69 -0.27 5.20 19.39
CA THR A 69 -1.72 4.87 19.48
C THR A 69 -2.60 6.04 19.90
N ASP A 70 -2.04 7.13 20.39
CA ASP A 70 -2.77 8.34 20.76
C ASP A 70 -2.59 9.46 19.72
N TYR A 71 -3.60 10.33 19.64
CA TYR A 71 -3.60 11.45 18.72
C TYR A 71 -2.46 12.43 18.97
N SER A 72 -2.12 12.74 20.23
CA SER A 72 -1.04 13.69 20.55
C SER A 72 0.30 13.24 20.00
N THR A 73 0.71 11.99 20.26
CA THR A 73 1.99 11.45 19.76
C THR A 73 2.00 11.31 18.25
N VAL A 74 0.89 10.87 17.63
CA VAL A 74 0.78 10.80 16.17
C VAL A 74 0.91 12.18 15.54
N LYS A 75 0.26 13.20 16.10
CA LYS A 75 0.36 14.59 15.65
C LYS A 75 1.79 15.12 15.82
N GLU A 76 2.42 14.87 16.96
CA GLU A 76 3.80 15.29 17.19
C GLU A 76 4.76 14.64 16.18
N ALA A 77 4.66 13.33 15.98
CA ALA A 77 5.52 12.60 15.05
C ALA A 77 5.32 13.02 13.59
N LEU A 78 4.07 13.06 13.12
CA LEU A 78 3.78 13.26 11.69
C LEU A 78 3.69 14.73 11.27
N ILE A 79 3.45 15.66 12.21
CA ILE A 79 3.32 17.10 11.90
C ILE A 79 4.49 17.88 12.49
N THR A 80 4.65 17.90 13.82
CA THR A 80 5.69 18.71 14.48
C THR A 80 7.10 18.24 14.11
N GLN A 81 7.31 16.93 14.06
CA GLN A 81 8.57 16.25 13.73
C GLN A 81 8.53 15.58 12.35
N GLY A 82 7.63 16.03 11.46
CA GLY A 82 7.33 15.36 10.20
C GLY A 82 8.55 15.10 9.30
N GLU A 83 9.59 15.95 9.37
CA GLU A 83 10.84 15.76 8.65
C GLU A 83 11.64 14.53 9.12
N HIS A 84 11.53 14.16 10.40
CA HIS A 84 12.20 12.98 10.96
C HIS A 84 11.42 11.68 10.73
N TYR A 85 10.08 11.76 10.68
CA TYR A 85 9.20 10.61 10.49
C TYR A 85 8.66 10.47 9.05
N GLY A 86 9.17 11.28 8.13
CA GLY A 86 8.71 11.33 6.74
C GLY A 86 9.16 10.17 5.85
N GLY A 87 10.03 9.28 6.33
CA GLY A 87 10.63 8.18 5.56
C GLY A 87 9.70 7.01 5.24
N ARG A 88 10.15 6.09 4.39
CA ARG A 88 9.48 4.81 4.05
C ARG A 88 10.34 3.62 4.42
N SER A 89 9.67 2.49 4.64
CA SER A 89 10.31 1.24 5.09
C SER A 89 11.25 0.63 4.04
N HIS A 90 11.06 0.94 2.75
CA HIS A 90 11.81 0.36 1.61
C HIS A 90 11.98 -1.17 1.70
N LEU A 91 10.98 -1.87 2.26
CA LEU A 91 10.95 -3.33 2.35
C LEU A 91 10.08 -3.92 1.23
N VAL A 92 10.17 -5.24 1.05
CA VAL A 92 9.19 -5.99 0.26
C VAL A 92 7.95 -6.19 1.14
N PRO A 93 6.71 -6.08 0.61
CA PRO A 93 6.35 -5.94 -0.81
C PRO A 93 6.38 -4.51 -1.37
N ASP A 94 6.47 -3.49 -0.54
CA ASP A 94 6.32 -2.07 -0.92
C ASP A 94 7.22 -1.65 -2.09
N THR A 95 8.49 -2.05 -2.04
CA THR A 95 9.48 -1.77 -3.09
C THR A 95 9.15 -2.39 -4.45
N LEU A 96 8.32 -3.44 -4.49
CA LEU A 96 7.89 -4.05 -5.75
C LEU A 96 7.01 -3.09 -6.57
N LEU A 97 6.34 -2.13 -5.92
CA LEU A 97 5.50 -1.15 -6.62
C LEU A 97 6.32 -0.21 -7.52
N GLN A 98 7.62 -0.04 -7.22
CA GLN A 98 8.51 0.83 -7.96
C GLN A 98 9.17 0.09 -9.13
N LYS A 99 9.08 0.65 -10.35
CA LYS A 99 9.84 0.16 -11.52
C LYS A 99 11.33 0.46 -11.39
N PHE A 100 11.66 1.63 -10.83
CA PHE A 100 13.03 2.09 -10.55
C PHE A 100 13.12 2.61 -9.11
N VAL A 101 14.34 2.57 -8.54
CA VAL A 101 14.61 3.10 -7.19
C VAL A 101 14.17 4.57 -7.10
N GLN A 102 13.56 4.95 -5.98
CA GLN A 102 13.09 6.32 -5.72
C GLN A 102 12.05 6.86 -6.73
N THR A 103 11.21 5.99 -7.30
CA THR A 103 10.11 6.39 -8.22
C THR A 103 8.74 6.27 -7.55
N GLY A 104 7.84 7.21 -7.85
CA GLY A 104 6.46 7.24 -7.38
C GLY A 104 6.29 7.87 -6.00
N ILE A 105 5.10 8.45 -5.74
CA ILE A 105 4.81 9.22 -4.52
C ILE A 105 4.68 8.34 -3.27
N LEU A 106 4.30 7.07 -3.43
CA LEU A 106 4.02 6.18 -2.30
C LEU A 106 5.30 5.75 -1.56
N ILE A 107 6.36 5.39 -2.30
CA ILE A 107 7.54 4.69 -1.77
C ILE A 107 8.85 5.50 -1.90
N SER A 108 8.90 6.58 -2.68
CA SER A 108 10.08 7.47 -2.70
C SER A 108 10.17 8.32 -1.43
N ASP A 109 11.36 8.82 -1.14
CA ASP A 109 11.70 9.63 0.03
C ASP A 109 12.58 10.83 -0.32
N GLY A 110 12.75 11.74 0.65
CA GLY A 110 13.66 12.87 0.57
C GLY A 110 13.30 13.87 -0.53
N GLU A 111 14.32 14.48 -1.15
CA GLU A 111 14.12 15.50 -2.19
C GLU A 111 13.41 14.96 -3.43
N VAL A 112 13.72 13.72 -3.82
CA VAL A 112 13.08 13.07 -4.98
C VAL A 112 11.58 12.96 -4.79
N TRP A 113 11.14 12.56 -3.59
CA TRP A 113 9.72 12.54 -3.24
C TRP A 113 9.09 13.94 -3.25
N ARG A 114 9.78 14.94 -2.68
CA ARG A 114 9.28 16.33 -2.63
C ARG A 114 9.03 16.88 -4.03
N GLU A 115 9.97 16.68 -4.96
CA GLU A 115 9.82 17.13 -6.34
C GLU A 115 8.71 16.36 -7.08
N GLN A 116 8.69 15.03 -7.00
CA GLN A 116 7.62 14.23 -7.63
C GLN A 116 6.23 14.61 -7.11
N ARG A 117 6.09 14.81 -5.79
CA ARG A 117 4.83 15.26 -5.17
C ARG A 117 4.45 16.66 -5.66
N ARG A 118 5.38 17.60 -5.69
CA ARG A 118 5.12 18.99 -6.14
C ARG A 118 4.64 19.01 -7.59
N VAL A 119 5.34 18.30 -8.47
CA VAL A 119 5.00 18.22 -9.90
C VAL A 119 3.63 17.55 -10.08
N SER A 120 3.40 16.40 -9.43
CA SER A 120 2.12 15.68 -9.54
C SER A 120 0.94 16.51 -9.05
N LEU A 121 1.08 17.21 -7.92
CA LEU A 121 0.03 18.11 -7.42
C LEU A 121 -0.26 19.28 -8.35
N ARG A 122 0.77 19.82 -9.03
CA ARG A 122 0.60 20.86 -10.05
C ARG A 122 -0.21 20.31 -11.23
N ILE A 123 0.21 19.17 -11.77
CA ILE A 123 -0.48 18.49 -12.89
C ILE A 123 -1.94 18.22 -12.53
N PHE A 124 -2.21 17.65 -11.34
CA PHE A 124 -3.59 17.38 -10.93
C PHE A 124 -4.47 18.65 -10.85
N ARG A 125 -3.93 19.77 -10.35
CA ARG A 125 -4.66 21.05 -10.33
C ARG A 125 -4.91 21.60 -11.73
N GLU A 126 -3.97 21.43 -12.64
CA GLU A 126 -4.12 21.83 -14.05
C GLU A 126 -5.22 21.00 -14.72
N LEU A 127 -5.23 19.68 -14.50
CA LEU A 127 -6.26 18.73 -14.98
C LEU A 127 -7.65 18.93 -14.35
N GLY A 128 -7.80 19.82 -13.36
CA GLY A 128 -9.11 20.20 -12.82
C GLY A 128 -9.40 19.70 -11.42
N MET A 129 -8.45 19.06 -10.73
CA MET A 129 -8.62 18.70 -9.32
C MET A 129 -8.91 19.93 -8.47
N GLY A 130 -10.06 19.93 -7.80
CA GLY A 130 -10.55 21.05 -7.00
C GLY A 130 -11.24 22.17 -7.79
N LYS A 131 -11.58 21.94 -9.07
CA LYS A 131 -12.35 22.87 -9.92
C LYS A 131 -13.70 22.25 -10.31
N ASN A 132 -14.62 23.08 -10.81
CA ASN A 132 -15.97 22.67 -11.26
C ASN A 132 -15.94 21.58 -12.36
N ILE A 133 -14.84 21.46 -13.13
CA ILE A 133 -14.68 20.40 -14.13
C ILE A 133 -14.70 19.02 -13.45
N MET A 134 -13.96 18.85 -12.35
CA MET A 134 -13.95 17.59 -11.59
C MET A 134 -15.33 17.29 -11.00
N GLU A 135 -16.03 18.30 -10.50
CA GLU A 135 -17.40 18.13 -10.01
C GLU A 135 -18.33 17.61 -11.11
N ALA A 136 -18.25 18.17 -12.33
CA ALA A 136 -19.04 17.70 -13.46
C ALA A 136 -18.71 16.24 -13.84
N GLN A 137 -17.43 15.84 -13.79
CA GLN A 137 -16.99 14.46 -14.06
C GLN A 137 -17.52 13.48 -13.00
N VAL A 138 -17.48 13.87 -11.73
CA VAL A 138 -18.04 13.10 -10.61
C VAL A 138 -19.55 12.93 -10.78
N ASN A 139 -20.27 14.02 -11.04
CA ASN A 139 -21.73 13.97 -11.21
C ASN A 139 -22.13 13.08 -12.39
N ARG A 140 -21.44 13.20 -13.53
CA ARG A 140 -21.67 12.32 -14.70
C ARG A 140 -21.46 10.85 -14.35
N SER A 141 -20.38 10.52 -13.65
CA SER A 141 -20.09 9.13 -13.25
C SER A 141 -21.13 8.58 -12.26
N ILE A 142 -21.64 9.42 -11.37
CA ILE A 142 -22.73 9.08 -10.44
C ILE A 142 -24.04 8.84 -11.20
N ASP A 143 -24.39 9.71 -12.15
CA ASP A 143 -25.62 9.55 -12.96
C ASP A 143 -25.60 8.23 -13.72
N GLU A 144 -24.46 7.88 -14.34
CA GLU A 144 -24.29 6.60 -15.01
C GLU A 144 -24.37 5.40 -14.06
N LEU A 145 -23.77 5.50 -12.88
CA LEU A 145 -23.89 4.47 -11.84
C LEU A 145 -25.36 4.27 -11.45
N LEU A 146 -26.11 5.35 -11.20
CA LEU A 146 -27.52 5.27 -10.82
C LEU A 146 -28.38 4.65 -11.93
N VAL A 147 -28.11 4.96 -13.19
CA VAL A 147 -28.77 4.33 -14.34
C VAL A 147 -28.49 2.83 -14.37
N GLN A 148 -27.23 2.41 -14.18
CA GLN A 148 -26.85 1.00 -14.16
C GLN A 148 -27.49 0.23 -13.01
N LEU A 149 -27.50 0.82 -11.80
CA LEU A 149 -28.13 0.22 -10.64
C LEU A 149 -29.63 0.01 -10.86
N LYS A 150 -30.33 1.02 -11.41
CA LYS A 150 -31.76 0.90 -11.73
C LYS A 150 -32.04 -0.15 -12.82
N ALA A 151 -31.16 -0.26 -13.82
CA ALA A 151 -31.33 -1.21 -14.91
C ALA A 151 -31.06 -2.67 -14.50
N THR A 152 -30.18 -2.89 -13.50
CA THR A 152 -29.72 -4.24 -13.13
C THR A 152 -30.33 -4.75 -11.84
N ASN A 153 -30.87 -3.87 -11.00
CA ASN A 153 -31.56 -4.26 -9.77
C ASN A 153 -33.00 -4.70 -10.09
N ASP A 154 -33.28 -5.98 -9.91
CA ASP A 154 -34.63 -6.56 -10.03
C ASP A 154 -35.53 -6.23 -8.82
N GLY A 155 -34.98 -5.57 -7.79
CA GLY A 155 -35.65 -5.20 -6.55
C GLY A 155 -35.89 -6.38 -5.59
N VAL A 156 -35.42 -7.57 -5.93
CA VAL A 156 -35.69 -8.83 -5.21
C VAL A 156 -34.41 -9.52 -4.78
N SER A 157 -33.39 -9.53 -5.63
CA SER A 157 -32.10 -10.18 -5.37
C SER A 157 -31.05 -9.20 -4.82
N ALA A 158 -30.12 -9.74 -4.02
CA ALA A 158 -28.99 -8.96 -3.56
C ALA A 158 -28.08 -8.63 -4.75
N TYR A 159 -27.90 -7.35 -5.02
CA TYR A 159 -27.07 -6.86 -6.12
C TYR A 159 -25.67 -6.46 -5.64
N ASP A 160 -24.62 -6.98 -6.28
CA ASP A 160 -23.23 -6.63 -5.97
C ASP A 160 -22.85 -5.26 -6.55
N ILE A 161 -22.77 -4.26 -5.68
CA ILE A 161 -22.40 -2.88 -6.05
C ILE A 161 -20.89 -2.64 -6.15
N ASN A 162 -20.04 -3.62 -5.84
CA ASN A 162 -18.59 -3.41 -5.78
C ASN A 162 -18.04 -2.94 -7.13
N PHE A 163 -18.36 -3.65 -8.22
CA PHE A 163 -17.83 -3.29 -9.53
C PHE A 163 -18.41 -1.98 -10.08
N PRO A 164 -19.74 -1.75 -10.08
CA PRO A 164 -20.28 -0.45 -10.50
C PRO A 164 -19.64 0.72 -9.77
N LEU A 165 -19.41 0.60 -8.45
CA LEU A 165 -18.75 1.63 -7.67
C LEU A 165 -17.27 1.81 -8.06
N GLN A 166 -16.54 0.71 -8.27
CA GLN A 166 -15.16 0.74 -8.76
C GLN A 166 -15.06 1.38 -10.14
N LEU A 167 -16.01 1.11 -11.04
CA LEU A 167 -16.09 1.71 -12.37
C LEU A 167 -16.36 3.21 -12.28
N CYS A 168 -17.31 3.64 -11.43
CA CYS A 168 -17.60 5.05 -11.19
C CYS A 168 -16.34 5.82 -10.75
N VAL A 169 -15.65 5.33 -9.70
CA VAL A 169 -14.43 5.98 -9.19
C VAL A 169 -13.29 5.89 -10.21
N GLY A 170 -13.13 4.75 -10.86
CA GLY A 170 -12.13 4.53 -11.89
C GLY A 170 -12.30 5.45 -13.09
N ASN A 171 -13.54 5.72 -13.50
CA ASN A 171 -13.85 6.63 -14.60
C ASN A 171 -13.52 8.08 -14.25
N VAL A 172 -13.81 8.54 -13.03
CA VAL A 172 -13.37 9.88 -12.58
C VAL A 172 -11.85 10.00 -12.68
N ILE A 173 -11.12 8.96 -12.26
CA ILE A 173 -9.65 8.94 -12.33
C ILE A 173 -9.15 8.89 -13.78
N ASN A 174 -9.72 8.01 -14.61
CA ASN A 174 -9.33 7.84 -16.01
C ASN A 174 -9.65 9.08 -16.85
N GLU A 175 -10.79 9.72 -16.62
CA GLU A 175 -11.17 10.94 -17.32
C GLU A 175 -10.24 12.09 -16.92
N THR A 176 -9.86 12.16 -15.63
CA THR A 176 -8.88 13.15 -15.16
C THR A 176 -7.50 12.93 -15.76
N LEU A 177 -7.01 11.68 -15.80
CA LEU A 177 -5.64 11.36 -16.19
C LEU A 177 -5.42 11.21 -17.70
N PHE A 178 -6.37 10.57 -18.38
CA PHE A 178 -6.25 10.12 -19.77
C PHE A 178 -7.35 10.69 -20.66
N GLY A 179 -8.36 11.37 -20.10
CA GLY A 179 -9.45 11.99 -20.87
C GLY A 179 -10.47 11.01 -21.44
N TYR A 180 -10.43 9.73 -21.06
CA TYR A 180 -11.40 8.73 -21.51
C TYR A 180 -12.26 8.20 -20.35
N HIS A 181 -13.39 7.61 -20.73
CA HIS A 181 -14.41 7.12 -19.80
C HIS A 181 -14.97 5.78 -20.30
N PHE A 182 -15.00 4.75 -19.45
CA PHE A 182 -15.52 3.44 -19.81
C PHE A 182 -17.04 3.36 -19.62
N LYS A 183 -17.75 2.85 -20.62
CA LYS A 183 -19.15 2.44 -20.44
C LYS A 183 -19.21 1.11 -19.70
N TYR A 184 -20.26 0.89 -18.92
CA TYR A 184 -20.44 -0.39 -18.21
C TYR A 184 -20.44 -1.60 -19.13
N SER A 185 -21.10 -1.50 -20.29
CA SER A 185 -21.14 -2.57 -21.30
C SER A 185 -19.78 -2.85 -21.96
N ASP A 186 -18.83 -1.92 -21.88
CA ASP A 186 -17.50 -2.00 -22.48
C ASP A 186 -16.41 -1.71 -21.42
N SER A 187 -16.56 -2.37 -20.27
CA SER A 187 -15.68 -2.18 -19.10
C SER A 187 -14.78 -3.39 -18.84
N ALA A 188 -14.68 -4.34 -19.77
CA ALA A 188 -13.93 -5.58 -19.59
C ALA A 188 -12.45 -5.35 -19.29
N THR A 189 -11.82 -4.41 -19.99
CA THR A 189 -10.43 -4.00 -19.75
C THR A 189 -10.24 -3.41 -18.34
N PHE A 190 -11.16 -2.55 -17.92
CA PHE A 190 -11.12 -1.96 -16.59
C PHE A 190 -11.40 -3.01 -15.50
N ARG A 191 -12.32 -3.94 -15.74
CA ARG A 191 -12.60 -5.09 -14.86
C ARG A 191 -11.36 -5.93 -14.65
N PHE A 192 -10.62 -6.24 -15.72
CA PHE A 192 -9.36 -6.95 -15.64
C PHE A 192 -8.31 -6.20 -14.80
N PHE A 193 -8.19 -4.89 -14.97
CA PHE A 193 -7.29 -4.06 -14.16
C PHE A 193 -7.67 -4.08 -12.66
N VAL A 194 -8.96 -3.96 -12.36
CA VAL A 194 -9.51 -4.06 -11.00
C VAL A 194 -9.21 -5.44 -10.40
N ASP A 195 -9.45 -6.52 -11.15
CA ASP A 195 -9.23 -7.89 -10.68
C ASP A 195 -7.75 -8.16 -10.36
N ILE A 196 -6.82 -7.65 -11.19
CA ILE A 196 -5.38 -7.70 -10.92
C ILE A 196 -5.04 -6.95 -9.63
N THR A 197 -5.64 -5.78 -9.41
CA THR A 197 -5.40 -4.95 -8.22
C THR A 197 -5.95 -5.60 -6.96
N VAL A 198 -7.17 -6.15 -7.02
CA VAL A 198 -7.77 -6.92 -5.92
C VAL A 198 -6.93 -8.16 -5.62
N LYS A 199 -6.47 -8.87 -6.65
CA LYS A 199 -5.56 -10.02 -6.49
C LYS A 199 -4.26 -9.59 -5.81
N HIS A 200 -3.70 -8.44 -6.17
CA HIS A 200 -2.49 -7.90 -5.52
C HIS A 200 -2.72 -7.68 -4.02
N LEU A 201 -3.81 -7.01 -3.65
CA LEU A 201 -4.15 -6.75 -2.25
C LEU A 201 -4.34 -8.04 -1.45
N ARG A 202 -5.05 -9.04 -2.02
CA ARG A 202 -5.19 -10.37 -1.41
C ARG A 202 -3.84 -11.07 -1.24
N MET A 203 -2.96 -11.01 -2.25
CA MET A 203 -1.62 -11.59 -2.12
C MET A 203 -0.77 -10.90 -1.06
N ILE A 204 -0.95 -9.62 -0.76
CA ILE A 204 -0.22 -8.97 0.34
C ILE A 204 -0.80 -9.42 1.69
N LYS A 205 -2.14 -9.48 1.80
CA LYS A 205 -2.85 -9.80 3.04
C LYS A 205 -2.74 -11.28 3.43
N ASP A 206 -3.07 -12.17 2.50
CA ASP A 206 -3.36 -13.58 2.79
C ASP A 206 -2.13 -14.50 2.63
N ASN A 207 -1.03 -13.96 2.09
CA ASN A 207 0.16 -14.75 1.76
C ASN A 207 1.22 -14.67 2.86
N LEU A 208 1.31 -15.72 3.67
CA LEU A 208 2.32 -15.84 4.72
C LEU A 208 3.76 -15.72 4.17
N SER A 209 4.01 -16.12 2.92
CA SER A 209 5.35 -15.99 2.31
C SER A 209 5.77 -14.53 2.14
N VAL A 210 4.83 -13.62 1.89
CA VAL A 210 5.11 -12.17 1.82
C VAL A 210 5.52 -11.65 3.20
N MET A 211 4.79 -12.04 4.25
CA MET A 211 5.13 -11.67 5.63
C MET A 211 6.51 -12.21 6.05
N ILE A 212 6.82 -13.47 5.69
CA ILE A 212 8.13 -14.08 5.95
C ILE A 212 9.24 -13.30 5.24
N ILE A 213 9.04 -12.88 3.99
CA ILE A 213 10.05 -12.12 3.25
C ILE A 213 10.22 -10.71 3.83
N GLN A 214 9.14 -10.07 4.28
CA GLN A 214 9.21 -8.77 4.96
C GLN A 214 10.03 -8.87 6.25
N ALA A 215 9.77 -9.90 7.05
CA ALA A 215 10.47 -10.23 8.28
C ALA A 215 11.95 -10.59 8.04
N TRP A 216 12.21 -11.45 7.04
CA TRP A 216 13.53 -11.94 6.66
C TRP A 216 13.75 -11.81 5.14
N PRO A 217 14.36 -10.71 4.66
CA PRO A 217 14.49 -10.45 3.22
C PRO A 217 15.26 -11.51 2.42
N TRP A 218 16.13 -12.28 3.06
CA TRP A 218 16.87 -13.37 2.41
C TRP A 218 15.95 -14.54 2.01
N ALA A 219 14.79 -14.69 2.65
CA ALA A 219 13.83 -15.76 2.37
C ALA A 219 13.27 -15.71 0.93
N LYS A 220 13.40 -14.56 0.25
CA LYS A 220 13.04 -14.41 -1.17
C LYS A 220 13.84 -15.33 -2.12
N HIS A 221 14.99 -15.83 -1.67
CA HIS A 221 15.84 -16.74 -2.45
C HIS A 221 15.44 -18.21 -2.28
N LEU A 222 14.55 -18.54 -1.34
CA LEU A 222 14.06 -19.90 -1.14
C LEU A 222 13.09 -20.30 -2.26
N PRO A 223 13.09 -21.56 -2.75
CA PRO A 223 12.31 -21.94 -3.93
C PRO A 223 10.80 -21.70 -3.79
N ILE A 224 10.17 -22.20 -2.72
CA ILE A 224 8.72 -22.09 -2.53
C ILE A 224 8.35 -20.69 -2.03
N ILE A 225 8.98 -20.25 -0.94
CA ILE A 225 8.69 -18.95 -0.30
C ILE A 225 8.98 -17.79 -1.26
N GLY A 226 10.10 -17.83 -1.99
CA GLY A 226 10.45 -16.83 -2.97
C GLY A 226 9.54 -16.82 -4.20
N THR A 227 9.02 -17.98 -4.63
CA THR A 227 8.09 -18.02 -5.76
C THR A 227 6.75 -17.41 -5.38
N ILE A 228 6.17 -17.88 -4.27
CA ILE A 228 4.85 -17.46 -3.80
C ILE A 228 4.88 -16.03 -3.22
N GLY A 229 5.90 -15.67 -2.44
CA GLY A 229 5.98 -14.40 -1.72
C GLY A 229 6.69 -13.26 -2.46
N TYR A 230 7.38 -13.54 -3.57
CA TYR A 230 8.11 -12.50 -4.32
C TYR A 230 7.85 -12.55 -5.83
N LYS A 231 8.08 -13.69 -6.49
CA LYS A 231 7.95 -13.77 -7.97
C LYS A 231 6.51 -13.57 -8.44
N GLU A 232 5.54 -14.21 -7.79
CA GLU A 232 4.12 -14.07 -8.15
C GLU A 232 3.57 -12.64 -7.91
N PRO A 233 3.76 -12.02 -6.72
CA PRO A 233 3.41 -10.62 -6.53
C PRO A 233 4.07 -9.70 -7.56
N LYS A 234 5.37 -9.89 -7.82
CA LYS A 234 6.12 -9.10 -8.81
C LYS A 234 5.56 -9.27 -10.23
N ALA A 235 5.19 -10.50 -10.63
CA ALA A 235 4.61 -10.76 -11.94
C ALA A 235 3.23 -10.13 -12.09
N ASN A 236 2.39 -10.19 -11.05
CA ASN A 236 1.10 -9.51 -11.03
C ASN A 236 1.27 -7.98 -11.10
N ILE A 237 2.29 -7.47 -10.41
CA ILE A 237 2.65 -6.06 -10.45
C ILE A 237 3.00 -5.60 -11.86
N GLY A 238 3.81 -6.41 -12.57
CA GLY A 238 4.16 -6.15 -13.96
C GLY A 238 2.94 -5.98 -14.87
N LYS A 239 1.80 -6.62 -14.56
CA LYS A 239 0.57 -6.49 -15.36
C LYS A 239 -0.07 -5.11 -15.23
N TYR A 240 -0.18 -4.56 -14.02
CA TYR A 240 -0.72 -3.19 -13.87
C TYR A 240 0.25 -2.14 -14.40
N GLN A 241 1.58 -2.37 -14.28
CA GLN A 241 2.58 -1.46 -14.84
C GLN A 241 2.51 -1.43 -16.36
N ALA A 242 2.35 -2.60 -17.00
CA ALA A 242 2.18 -2.70 -18.45
C ALA A 242 0.92 -1.98 -18.93
N PHE A 243 -0.21 -2.12 -18.21
CA PHE A 243 -1.44 -1.41 -18.51
C PHE A 243 -1.24 0.11 -18.47
N ILE A 244 -0.64 0.64 -17.39
CA ILE A 244 -0.37 2.08 -17.25
C ILE A 244 0.60 2.56 -18.35
N GLU A 245 1.64 1.79 -18.65
CA GLU A 245 2.63 2.12 -19.68
C GLU A 245 2.00 2.15 -21.09
N GLU A 246 1.07 1.25 -21.37
CA GLU A 246 0.30 1.26 -22.62
C GLU A 246 -0.54 2.54 -22.76
N GLU A 247 -1.29 2.92 -21.72
CA GLU A 247 -2.13 4.13 -21.74
C GLU A 247 -1.30 5.42 -21.83
N VAL A 248 -0.18 5.50 -21.10
CA VAL A 248 0.76 6.63 -21.21
C VAL A 248 1.33 6.71 -22.63
N ASN A 249 1.69 5.58 -23.25
CA ASN A 249 2.21 5.57 -24.62
C ASN A 249 1.15 5.95 -25.65
N LYS A 250 -0.13 5.58 -25.44
CA LYS A 250 -1.24 6.04 -26.29
C LYS A 250 -1.41 7.55 -26.20
N ALA A 251 -1.49 8.08 -24.98
CA ALA A 251 -1.62 9.51 -24.74
C ALA A 251 -0.44 10.32 -25.31
N ALA A 252 0.78 9.80 -25.18
CA ALA A 252 1.97 10.45 -25.73
C ALA A 252 1.98 10.48 -27.27
N LYS A 253 1.42 9.46 -27.93
CA LYS A 253 1.31 9.44 -29.41
C LYS A 253 0.24 10.39 -29.94
N SER A 254 -0.84 10.59 -29.18
CA SER A 254 -1.92 11.53 -29.55
C SER A 254 -1.61 12.98 -29.17
N TYR A 255 -0.51 13.24 -28.47
CA TYR A 255 -0.12 14.58 -28.04
C TYR A 255 0.43 15.39 -29.23
N ASP A 256 -0.31 16.42 -29.64
CA ASP A 256 0.18 17.45 -30.55
C ASP A 256 0.63 18.66 -29.72
N ARG A 257 1.88 19.09 -29.89
CA ARG A 257 2.45 20.23 -29.15
C ARG A 257 1.86 21.57 -29.62
N ASN A 258 1.19 21.58 -30.77
CA ASN A 258 0.65 22.78 -31.41
C ASN A 258 -0.86 22.98 -31.15
N HIS A 259 -1.51 22.12 -30.37
CA HIS A 259 -2.91 22.25 -29.93
C HIS A 259 -3.03 22.04 -28.42
#